data_AF-A0A842WJ81-F1
#
_entry.id   AF-A0A842WJ81-F1
#
_cell.length_a   1.000
_cell.length_b   1.000
_cell.length_c   1.000
_cell.angle_alpha   90.00
_cell.angle_beta   90.00
_cell.angle_gamma   90.00
#
_symmetry.space_group_name_H-M   'P 1'
#
loop_
_entity.id
_entity.type
_entity.pdbx_description
1 polymer ?
#
loop_
_entity_poly.entity_id
_entity_poly.type
_entity_poly.pdbx_seq_one_letter_code
_entity_poly.pdbx_strand_id
1 'polypeptide(L)'
;MPRGRRIVINKKIDDNKVDSFRSLDMGEIEEERAEVEGQLSSSIEEVMEAAKEMNSRKKLNDDALKKGGLYSIQDSYELLRSKGMDISFRAFGGRIERRSIPSVKIGKKRYIPVQSLEDMLEIGDKFYSVRRAYEKYKKHNRNINYRAFIGRVEKNSIPSIKIGTKRLIPKEAIDSLSHVAKKYYSVSEALKELHKRDVEIKRNAFERRLDRNRVPHVKISGRRFIPREVVSELIEKELALRKNSY
;
A
#
# COMPACT_ATOMS: atom_id res chain seq x y z
N MET A 1 -39.43 -28.04 -21.56
CA MET A 1 -39.13 -26.59 -21.48
C MET A 1 -37.78 -26.31 -22.16
N PRO A 2 -37.71 -25.40 -23.13
CA PRO A 2 -36.43 -25.02 -23.73
C PRO A 2 -35.55 -24.39 -22.65
N ARG A 3 -34.30 -24.87 -22.53
CA ARG A 3 -33.33 -24.26 -21.61
C ARG A 3 -33.11 -22.81 -22.04
N GLY A 4 -33.37 -21.85 -21.17
CA GLY A 4 -33.23 -20.41 -21.46
C GLY A 4 -31.89 -20.09 -22.12
N ARG A 5 -31.91 -19.15 -23.09
CA ARG A 5 -30.73 -18.75 -23.87
C ARG A 5 -29.57 -18.40 -22.94
N ARG A 6 -28.39 -18.97 -23.20
CA ARG A 6 -27.20 -18.81 -22.35
C ARG A 6 -26.50 -17.50 -22.69
N ILE A 7 -26.40 -16.59 -21.72
CA ILE A 7 -25.59 -15.38 -21.87
C ILE A 7 -24.13 -15.71 -21.55
N VAL A 8 -23.25 -15.34 -22.48
CA VAL A 8 -21.80 -15.38 -22.33
C VAL A 8 -21.25 -14.02 -22.75
N ILE A 9 -20.31 -13.50 -21.96
CA ILE A 9 -19.58 -12.27 -22.24
C ILE A 9 -18.14 -12.65 -22.57
N ASN A 10 -17.69 -12.33 -23.79
CA ASN A 10 -16.37 -12.74 -24.30
C ASN A 10 -15.28 -11.67 -24.11
N LYS A 11 -15.51 -10.65 -23.28
CA LYS A 11 -14.49 -9.63 -22.98
C LYS A 11 -13.32 -10.25 -22.21
N LYS A 12 -12.10 -10.08 -22.75
CA LYS A 12 -10.87 -10.29 -21.99
C LYS A 12 -10.68 -9.13 -21.01
N ILE A 13 -10.25 -9.46 -19.79
CA ILE A 13 -9.88 -8.46 -18.79
C ILE A 13 -8.36 -8.39 -18.80
N ASP A 14 -7.84 -7.30 -19.32
CA ASP A 14 -6.41 -7.00 -19.33
C ASP A 14 -6.22 -5.68 -18.56
N ASP A 15 -5.62 -5.75 -17.38
CA ASP A 15 -5.50 -4.61 -16.47
C ASP A 15 -4.21 -4.69 -15.67
N ASN A 16 -3.17 -4.04 -16.20
CA ASN A 16 -1.83 -4.00 -15.63
C ASN A 16 -1.80 -3.69 -14.12
N LYS A 17 -2.73 -2.86 -13.60
CA LYS A 17 -2.76 -2.53 -12.17
C LYS A 17 -3.28 -3.67 -11.30
N VAL A 18 -4.19 -4.46 -11.84
CA VAL A 18 -4.70 -5.66 -11.17
C VAL A 18 -3.63 -6.74 -11.16
N ASP A 19 -2.92 -6.89 -12.27
CA ASP A 19 -1.85 -7.87 -12.38
C ASP A 19 -0.65 -7.47 -11.52
N SER A 20 -0.31 -6.18 -11.45
CA SER A 20 0.74 -5.70 -10.54
C SER A 20 0.38 -5.97 -9.07
N PHE A 21 -0.89 -5.83 -8.68
CA PHE A 21 -1.33 -6.19 -7.33
C PHE A 21 -1.18 -7.68 -7.04
N ARG A 22 -1.35 -8.54 -8.05
CA ARG A 22 -1.23 -10.00 -7.91
C ARG A 22 0.22 -10.46 -7.89
N SER A 23 1.10 -9.75 -8.60
CA SER A 23 2.53 -10.03 -8.63
C SER A 23 3.30 -9.44 -7.45
N LEU A 24 2.64 -8.69 -6.55
CA LEU A 24 3.25 -8.25 -5.31
C LEU A 24 3.59 -9.46 -4.43
N ASP A 25 4.84 -9.87 -4.46
CA ASP A 25 5.39 -10.83 -3.52
C ASP A 25 5.86 -10.10 -2.26
N MET A 26 5.19 -10.39 -1.14
CA MET A 26 5.57 -9.82 0.14
C MET A 26 6.83 -10.46 0.70
N GLY A 27 7.16 -11.69 0.30
CA GLY A 27 8.39 -12.38 0.70
C GLY A 27 9.61 -11.67 0.13
N GLU A 28 9.61 -11.39 -1.18
CA GLU A 28 10.69 -10.65 -1.83
C GLU A 28 10.89 -9.27 -1.20
N ILE A 29 9.81 -8.52 -0.95
CA ILE A 29 9.89 -7.20 -0.30
C ILE A 29 10.43 -7.30 1.14
N GLU A 30 10.11 -8.37 1.86
CA GLU A 30 10.63 -8.63 3.21
C GLU A 30 12.13 -8.98 3.20
N GLU A 31 12.57 -9.79 2.23
CA GLU A 31 13.96 -10.17 2.03
C GLU A 31 14.83 -8.97 1.63
N GLU A 32 14.43 -8.23 0.58
CA GLU A 32 15.11 -6.99 0.17
C GLU A 32 15.23 -6.01 1.34
N ARG A 33 14.19 -5.93 2.17
CA ARG A 33 14.20 -5.03 3.32
C ARG A 33 15.16 -5.50 4.41
N ALA A 34 15.22 -6.80 4.68
CA ALA A 34 16.14 -7.35 5.66
C ALA A 34 17.61 -7.11 5.26
N GLU A 35 17.93 -7.24 3.96
CA GLU A 35 19.26 -6.93 3.43
C GLU A 35 19.63 -5.46 3.63
N VAL A 36 18.73 -4.54 3.27
CA VAL A 36 18.94 -3.10 3.45
C VAL A 36 19.10 -2.74 4.93
N GLU A 37 18.30 -3.33 5.82
CA GLU A 37 18.44 -3.11 7.28
C GLU A 37 19.78 -3.61 7.82
N GLY A 38 20.26 -4.77 7.34
CA GLY A 38 21.58 -5.29 7.68
C GLY A 38 22.71 -4.36 7.25
N GLN A 39 22.68 -3.90 5.99
CA GLN A 39 23.67 -2.96 5.45
C GLN A 39 23.64 -1.59 6.14
N LEU A 40 22.44 -1.11 6.49
CA LEU A 40 22.28 0.13 7.23
C LEU A 40 22.86 0.02 8.64
N SER A 41 22.63 -1.10 9.34
CA SER A 41 23.16 -1.30 10.69
C SER A 41 24.69 -1.24 10.71
N SER A 42 25.34 -1.96 9.79
CA SER A 42 26.81 -1.96 9.68
C SER A 42 27.35 -0.58 9.31
N SER A 43 26.76 0.07 8.29
CA SER A 43 27.19 1.40 7.84
C SER A 43 27.01 2.46 8.94
N ILE A 44 25.93 2.38 9.70
CA ILE A 44 25.69 3.28 10.83
C ILE A 44 26.77 3.04 11.90
N GLU A 45 27.03 1.79 12.29
CA GLU A 45 28.04 1.46 13.30
C GLU A 45 29.43 2.02 12.94
N GLU A 46 29.88 1.85 11.69
CA GLU A 46 31.15 2.40 11.19
C GLU A 46 31.21 3.93 11.32
N VAL A 47 30.16 4.63 10.89
CA VAL A 47 30.06 6.09 11.01
C VAL A 47 30.06 6.53 12.47
N MET A 48 29.38 5.78 13.35
CA MET A 48 29.33 6.05 14.78
C MET A 48 30.70 5.86 15.45
N GLU A 49 31.46 4.83 15.07
CA GLU A 49 32.80 4.56 15.59
C GLU A 49 33.82 5.60 15.15
N ALA A 50 33.86 5.91 13.85
CA ALA A 50 34.73 6.95 13.29
C ALA A 50 34.50 8.31 13.99
N ALA A 51 33.25 8.63 14.30
CA ALA A 51 32.90 9.86 15.00
C ALA A 51 33.31 9.87 16.49
N LYS A 52 33.21 8.73 17.18
CA LYS A 52 33.74 8.59 18.55
C LYS A 52 35.26 8.73 18.57
N GLU A 53 35.96 8.19 17.57
CA GLU A 53 37.41 8.30 17.45
C GLU A 53 37.87 9.74 17.14
N MET A 54 37.16 10.45 16.27
CA MET A 54 37.41 11.88 16.03
C MET A 54 37.24 12.72 17.31
N ASN A 55 36.28 12.36 18.15
CA ASN A 55 36.04 13.01 19.44
C ASN A 55 37.16 12.74 20.45
N SER A 56 37.64 11.50 20.57
CA SER A 56 38.75 11.16 21.47
C SER A 56 40.04 11.89 21.09
N ARG A 57 40.27 12.11 19.78
CA ARG A 57 41.40 12.87 19.25
C ARG A 57 41.25 14.40 19.35
N LYS A 58 40.17 14.92 19.96
CA LYS A 58 39.85 16.37 20.09
C LYS A 58 39.81 17.15 18.77
N LYS A 59 39.69 16.48 17.61
CA LYS A 59 39.59 17.11 16.28
C LYS A 59 38.13 17.26 15.84
N LEU A 60 37.31 17.87 16.70
CA LEU A 60 35.87 17.93 16.51
C LEU A 60 35.48 19.24 15.83
N ASN A 61 35.09 19.16 14.56
CA ASN A 61 34.45 20.25 13.84
C ASN A 61 33.10 19.76 13.30
N ASP A 62 32.05 20.57 13.44
CA ASP A 62 30.70 20.25 12.94
C ASP A 62 30.73 19.97 11.43
N ASP A 63 31.60 20.64 10.66
CA ASP A 63 31.79 20.40 9.23
C ASP A 63 32.47 19.05 8.93
N ALA A 64 33.40 18.62 9.78
CA ALA A 64 34.06 17.32 9.63
C ALA A 64 33.07 16.18 9.92
N LEU A 65 32.18 16.36 10.90
CA LEU A 65 31.10 15.40 11.20
C LEU A 65 30.07 15.35 10.07
N LYS A 66 29.69 16.49 9.49
CA LYS A 66 28.80 16.53 8.32
C LYS A 66 29.42 15.78 7.13
N LYS A 67 30.70 16.01 6.84
CA LYS A 67 31.44 15.26 5.80
C LYS A 67 31.53 13.76 6.11
N GLY A 68 31.61 13.40 7.38
CA GLY A 68 31.56 12.02 7.87
C GLY A 68 30.17 11.39 7.89
N GLY A 69 29.14 12.06 7.36
CA GLY A 69 27.79 11.50 7.27
C GLY A 69 26.95 11.66 8.54
N LEU A 70 27.30 12.57 9.44
CA LEU A 70 26.54 12.85 10.67
C LEU A 70 25.96 14.26 10.66
N TYR A 71 24.63 14.35 10.71
CA TYR A 71 23.93 15.63 10.70
C TYR A 71 23.47 16.02 12.09
N SER A 72 23.44 17.33 12.37
CA SER A 72 22.81 17.82 13.60
C SER A 72 21.30 17.58 13.54
N ILE A 73 20.62 17.66 14.69
CA ILE A 73 19.16 17.52 14.74
C ILE A 73 18.47 18.54 13.81
N GLN A 74 18.97 19.77 13.77
CA GLN A 74 18.41 20.83 12.95
C GLN A 74 18.58 20.53 11.45
N ASP A 75 19.81 20.21 11.02
CA ASP A 75 20.09 19.88 9.62
C ASP A 75 19.30 18.65 9.16
N SER A 76 19.19 17.64 10.04
CA SER A 76 18.41 16.43 9.78
C SER A 76 16.93 16.73 9.56
N TYR A 77 16.36 17.61 10.39
CA TYR A 77 14.97 18.04 10.25
C TYR A 77 14.74 18.82 8.95
N GLU A 78 15.64 19.76 8.62
CA GLU A 78 15.54 20.57 7.41
C GLU A 78 15.68 19.71 6.14
N LEU A 79 16.55 18.70 6.15
CA LEU A 79 16.66 17.72 5.08
C LEU A 79 15.35 16.95 4.87
N LEU A 80 14.77 16.40 5.95
CA LEU A 80 13.51 15.66 5.87
C LEU A 80 12.35 16.56 5.41
N ARG A 81 12.29 17.79 5.92
CA ARG A 81 11.24 18.76 5.57
C ARG A 81 11.34 19.20 4.10
N SER A 82 12.54 19.51 3.62
CA SER A 82 12.77 19.92 2.22
C SER A 82 12.42 18.80 1.23
N LYS A 83 12.62 17.54 1.62
CA LYS A 83 12.20 16.36 0.86
C LYS A 83 10.73 15.96 1.08
N GLY A 84 9.92 16.82 1.70
CA GLY A 84 8.46 16.65 1.78
C GLY A 84 7.96 15.75 2.93
N MET A 85 8.81 15.41 3.91
CA MET A 85 8.34 14.71 5.11
C MET A 85 7.59 15.68 6.02
N ASP A 86 6.26 15.53 6.07
CA ASP A 86 5.38 16.29 6.95
C ASP A 86 5.47 15.78 8.40
N ILE A 87 6.46 16.28 9.14
CA ILE A 87 6.64 16.06 10.58
C ILE A 87 6.98 17.40 11.24
N SER A 88 6.40 17.68 12.41
CA SER A 88 6.77 18.87 13.18
C SER A 88 8.12 18.65 13.89
N PHE A 89 8.89 19.72 14.08
CA PHE A 89 10.17 19.65 14.79
C PHE A 89 10.06 19.00 16.17
N ARG A 90 8.99 19.31 16.91
CA ARG A 90 8.68 18.69 18.21
C ARG A 90 8.47 17.18 18.10
N ALA A 91 7.70 16.73 17.10
CA ALA A 91 7.46 15.31 16.88
C ALA A 91 8.74 14.59 16.43
N PHE A 92 9.59 15.26 15.65
CA PHE A 92 10.90 14.76 15.26
C PHE A 92 11.84 14.60 16.45
N GLY A 93 11.97 15.62 17.30
CA GLY A 93 12.74 15.56 18.56
C GLY A 93 12.28 14.42 19.47
N GLY A 94 10.96 14.30 19.69
CA GLY A 94 10.42 13.21 20.50
C GLY A 94 10.68 11.81 19.93
N ARG A 95 10.83 11.66 18.61
CA ARG A 95 11.21 10.38 17.98
C ARG A 95 12.66 10.00 18.25
N ILE A 96 13.55 10.99 18.30
CA ILE A 96 14.97 10.82 18.65
C ILE A 96 15.10 10.41 20.11
N GLU A 97 14.37 11.09 21.01
CA GLU A 97 14.36 10.77 22.44
C GLU A 97 13.85 9.35 22.71
N ARG A 98 12.80 8.92 22.00
CA ARG A 98 12.25 7.57 22.06
C ARG A 98 13.09 6.52 21.32
N ARG A 99 14.25 6.89 20.76
CA ARG A 99 15.15 6.02 20.00
C ARG A 99 14.53 5.35 18.77
N SER A 100 13.46 5.94 18.23
CA SER A 100 12.86 5.48 16.97
C SER A 100 13.63 5.99 15.74
N ILE A 101 14.51 6.97 15.94
CA ILE A 101 15.49 7.44 14.97
C ILE A 101 16.86 7.23 15.62
N PRO A 102 17.77 6.45 15.00
CA PRO A 102 19.12 6.26 15.51
C PRO A 102 19.83 7.60 15.67
N SER A 103 20.49 7.81 16.80
CA SER A 103 21.28 9.02 17.04
C SER A 103 22.46 8.74 17.96
N VAL A 104 23.54 9.47 17.74
CA VAL A 104 24.75 9.42 18.56
C VAL A 104 24.89 10.69 19.36
N LYS A 105 25.21 10.55 20.65
CA LYS A 105 25.63 11.69 21.45
C LYS A 105 27.14 11.85 21.33
N ILE A 106 27.59 12.98 20.77
CA ILE A 106 29.00 13.34 20.63
C ILE A 106 29.22 14.63 21.42
N GLY A 107 30.03 14.54 22.48
CA GLY A 107 30.14 15.61 23.47
C GLY A 107 28.78 15.96 24.10
N LYS A 108 28.34 17.21 23.92
CA LYS A 108 27.05 17.72 24.44
C LYS A 108 25.92 17.66 23.41
N LYS A 109 26.21 17.46 22.13
CA LYS A 109 25.23 17.48 21.03
C LYS A 109 24.86 16.05 20.58
N ARG A 110 23.72 15.92 19.90
CA ARG A 110 23.30 14.67 19.24
C ARG A 110 23.35 14.85 17.73
N TYR A 111 23.79 13.80 17.05
CA TYR A 111 23.88 13.73 15.60
C TYR A 111 23.18 12.48 15.09
N ILE A 112 22.70 12.53 13.86
CA ILE A 112 21.96 11.46 13.19
C ILE A 112 22.72 11.08 11.92
N PRO A 113 22.97 9.78 11.69
CA PRO A 113 23.55 9.30 10.44
C PRO A 113 22.66 9.65 9.25
N VAL A 114 23.24 10.20 8.19
CA VAL A 114 22.52 10.57 6.96
C VAL A 114 21.80 9.36 6.36
N GLN A 115 22.43 8.20 6.39
CA GLN A 115 21.86 6.94 5.90
C GLN A 115 20.54 6.60 6.59
N SER A 116 20.40 6.90 7.89
CA SER A 116 19.14 6.70 8.62
C SER A 116 18.03 7.61 8.10
N LEU A 117 18.38 8.83 7.67
CA LEU A 117 17.41 9.79 7.14
C LEU A 117 16.98 9.42 5.72
N GLU A 118 17.92 8.96 4.90
CA GLU A 118 17.66 8.48 3.54
C GLU A 118 16.74 7.26 3.55
N ASP A 119 17.00 6.29 4.43
CA ASP A 119 16.13 5.13 4.63
C ASP A 119 14.70 5.55 5.01
N MET A 120 14.55 6.49 5.94
CA MET A 120 13.24 7.00 6.33
C MET A 120 12.48 7.66 5.17
N LEU A 121 13.19 8.32 4.26
CA LEU A 121 12.62 8.93 3.07
C LEU A 121 12.19 7.86 2.06
N GLU A 122 13.05 6.88 1.80
CA GLU A 122 12.76 5.77 0.91
C GLU A 122 11.54 4.96 1.38
N ILE A 123 11.45 4.68 2.68
CA ILE A 123 10.25 4.06 3.29
C ILE A 123 9.02 4.94 3.06
N GLY A 124 9.16 6.26 3.22
CA GLY A 124 8.10 7.23 2.96
C GLY A 124 7.67 7.28 1.49
N ASP A 125 8.57 6.95 0.57
CA ASP A 125 8.35 6.92 -0.88
C ASP A 125 7.75 5.62 -1.37
N LYS A 126 8.12 4.47 -0.80
CA LYS A 126 7.61 3.15 -1.19
C LYS A 126 6.36 2.72 -0.42
N PHE A 127 6.16 3.22 0.79
CA PHE A 127 5.08 2.75 1.67
C PHE A 127 4.19 3.87 2.22
N TYR A 128 2.97 3.48 2.61
CA TYR A 128 2.08 4.27 3.44
C TYR A 128 1.99 3.69 4.85
N SER A 129 1.75 4.57 5.83
CA SER A 129 1.21 4.13 7.11
C SER A 129 -0.23 3.63 6.93
N VAL A 130 -0.67 2.71 7.79
CA VAL A 130 -2.04 2.14 7.76
C VAL A 130 -3.11 3.23 7.70
N ARG A 131 -2.93 4.32 8.46
CA ARG A 131 -3.84 5.46 8.45
C ARG A 131 -3.87 6.19 7.11
N ARG A 132 -2.70 6.55 6.54
CA ARG A 132 -2.62 7.24 5.25
C ARG A 132 -3.15 6.37 4.11
N ALA A 133 -2.83 5.08 4.14
CA ALA A 133 -3.34 4.08 3.21
C ALA A 133 -4.88 4.01 3.21
N TYR A 134 -5.48 3.97 4.41
CA TYR A 134 -6.93 4.03 4.57
C TYR A 134 -7.52 5.32 4.01
N GLU A 135 -6.96 6.48 4.36
CA GLU A 135 -7.46 7.78 3.89
C GLU A 135 -7.44 7.88 2.36
N LYS A 136 -6.39 7.36 1.69
CA LYS A 136 -6.35 7.28 0.23
C LYS A 136 -7.40 6.31 -0.32
N TYR A 137 -7.49 5.10 0.22
CA TYR A 137 -8.42 4.08 -0.26
C TYR A 137 -9.89 4.49 -0.07
N LYS A 138 -10.22 5.11 1.06
CA LYS A 138 -11.58 5.57 1.41
C LYS A 138 -12.15 6.57 0.39
N LYS A 139 -11.31 7.39 -0.25
CA LYS A 139 -11.74 8.35 -1.29
C LYS A 139 -12.50 7.66 -2.43
N HIS A 140 -12.14 6.41 -2.72
CA HIS A 140 -12.71 5.63 -3.82
C HIS A 140 -13.62 4.50 -3.33
N ASN A 141 -13.40 3.97 -2.13
CA ASN A 141 -14.29 3.03 -1.47
C ASN A 141 -14.97 3.67 -0.26
N ARG A 142 -16.02 4.47 -0.49
CA ARG A 142 -16.67 5.30 0.55
C ARG A 142 -17.29 4.50 1.71
N ASN A 143 -17.64 3.24 1.47
CA ASN A 143 -18.36 2.40 2.44
C ASN A 143 -17.44 1.67 3.42
N ILE A 144 -16.12 1.74 3.24
CA ILE A 144 -15.19 1.06 4.15
C ILE A 144 -14.96 1.88 5.42
N ASN A 145 -15.15 1.25 6.58
CA ASN A 145 -14.77 1.82 7.86
C ASN A 145 -13.30 1.49 8.20
N TYR A 146 -12.69 2.30 9.06
CA TYR A 146 -11.28 2.12 9.41
C TYR A 146 -10.99 0.76 10.06
N ARG A 147 -11.91 0.27 10.91
CA ARG A 147 -11.76 -1.04 11.56
C ARG A 147 -11.79 -2.20 10.56
N ALA A 148 -12.67 -2.19 9.55
CA ALA A 148 -12.64 -3.23 8.53
C ALA A 148 -11.42 -3.11 7.62
N PHE A 149 -10.89 -1.90 7.39
CA PHE A 149 -9.62 -1.75 6.69
C PHE A 149 -8.48 -2.40 7.46
N ILE A 150 -8.34 -2.12 8.75
CA ILE A 150 -7.38 -2.79 9.63
C ILE A 150 -7.58 -4.31 9.60
N GLY A 151 -8.82 -4.79 9.74
CA GLY A 151 -9.11 -6.22 9.69
C GLY A 151 -8.75 -6.89 8.37
N ARG A 152 -8.71 -6.15 7.25
CA ARG A 152 -8.21 -6.68 5.96
C ARG A 152 -6.69 -6.78 5.92
N VAL A 153 -5.99 -5.84 6.55
CA VAL A 153 -4.54 -5.86 6.72
C VAL A 153 -4.14 -7.01 7.66
N GLU A 154 -4.86 -7.22 8.76
CA GLU A 154 -4.63 -8.33 9.71
C GLU A 154 -4.86 -9.71 9.06
N LYS A 155 -5.82 -9.82 8.14
CA LYS A 155 -6.14 -11.05 7.40
C LYS A 155 -5.32 -11.24 6.12
N ASN A 156 -4.26 -10.46 5.91
CA ASN A 156 -3.40 -10.46 4.72
C ASN A 156 -4.17 -10.29 3.39
N SER A 157 -5.38 -9.72 3.43
CA SER A 157 -6.13 -9.39 2.22
C SER A 157 -5.62 -8.10 1.57
N ILE A 158 -5.03 -7.22 2.38
CA ILE A 158 -4.25 -6.08 1.92
C ILE A 158 -2.80 -6.39 2.30
N PRO A 159 -1.87 -6.45 1.33
CA PRO A 159 -0.47 -6.75 1.62
C PRO A 159 0.12 -5.68 2.54
N SER A 160 0.95 -6.10 3.48
CA SER A 160 1.58 -5.20 4.45
C SER A 160 2.84 -5.82 5.00
N ILE A 161 3.87 -5.01 5.21
CA ILE A 161 5.13 -5.41 5.83
C ILE A 161 5.25 -4.76 7.22
N LYS A 162 5.96 -5.42 8.14
CA LYS A 162 6.31 -4.83 9.43
C LYS A 162 7.77 -4.37 9.37
N ILE A 163 7.99 -3.06 9.37
CA ILE A 163 9.32 -2.44 9.40
C ILE A 163 9.52 -1.81 10.79
N GLY A 164 10.48 -2.36 11.53
CA GLY A 164 10.67 -2.07 12.96
C GLY A 164 9.38 -2.30 13.78
N THR A 165 8.85 -1.24 14.37
CA THR A 165 7.62 -1.31 15.19
C THR A 165 6.34 -1.01 14.42
N LYS A 166 6.44 -0.60 13.15
CA LYS A 166 5.29 -0.11 12.39
C LYS A 166 4.92 -1.07 11.28
N ARG A 167 3.62 -1.31 11.13
CA ARG A 167 3.08 -1.96 9.94
C ARG A 167 2.87 -0.91 8.85
N LEU A 168 3.41 -1.19 7.68
CA LEU A 168 3.39 -0.34 6.51
C LEU A 168 2.79 -1.09 5.33
N ILE A 169 2.18 -0.35 4.41
CA ILE A 169 1.49 -0.90 3.26
C ILE A 169 2.15 -0.36 1.99
N PRO A 170 2.57 -1.21 1.04
CA PRO A 170 3.14 -0.74 -0.22
C PRO A 170 2.20 0.25 -0.91
N LYS A 171 2.74 1.36 -1.42
CA LYS A 171 1.90 2.38 -2.10
C LYS A 171 1.19 1.79 -3.31
N GLU A 172 1.91 0.97 -4.08
CA GLU A 172 1.39 0.27 -5.24
C GLU A 172 0.13 -0.56 -4.89
N ALA A 173 0.16 -1.30 -3.79
CA ALA A 173 -0.99 -2.07 -3.34
C ALA A 173 -2.24 -1.19 -3.14
N ILE A 174 -2.09 -0.01 -2.55
CA ILE A 174 -3.20 0.94 -2.34
C ILE A 174 -3.65 1.58 -3.63
N ASP A 175 -2.74 1.88 -4.54
CA ASP A 175 -3.06 2.47 -5.84
C ASP A 175 -3.83 1.47 -6.72
N SER A 176 -3.42 0.20 -6.74
CA SER A 176 -4.14 -0.87 -7.43
C SER A 176 -5.50 -1.16 -6.79
N LEU A 177 -5.59 -1.24 -5.46
CA LEU A 177 -6.88 -1.39 -4.78
C LEU A 177 -7.83 -0.21 -5.05
N SER A 178 -7.28 1.00 -5.10
CA SER A 178 -8.05 2.22 -5.41
C SER A 178 -8.56 2.20 -6.85
N HIS A 179 -7.76 1.68 -7.79
CA HIS A 179 -8.16 1.45 -9.17
C HIS A 179 -9.28 0.41 -9.28
N VAL A 180 -9.16 -0.71 -8.56
CA VAL A 180 -10.21 -1.73 -8.48
C VAL A 180 -11.52 -1.13 -7.96
N ALA A 181 -11.47 -0.33 -6.90
CA ALA A 181 -12.66 0.34 -6.36
C ALA A 181 -13.34 1.31 -7.36
N LYS A 182 -12.57 1.92 -8.27
CA LYS A 182 -13.09 2.80 -9.32
C LYS A 182 -13.72 2.04 -10.49
N LYS A 183 -13.07 0.98 -10.96
CA LYS A 183 -13.41 0.34 -12.24
C LYS A 183 -14.14 -0.99 -12.14
N TYR A 184 -14.25 -1.55 -10.94
CA TYR A 184 -14.87 -2.85 -10.72
C TYR A 184 -16.00 -2.76 -9.70
N TYR A 185 -16.90 -3.73 -9.78
CA TYR A 185 -17.88 -4.04 -8.75
C TYR A 185 -17.45 -5.30 -8.02
N SER A 186 -17.61 -5.32 -6.70
CA SER A 186 -17.70 -6.59 -5.97
C SER A 186 -18.96 -7.35 -6.37
N VAL A 187 -19.01 -8.67 -6.15
CA VAL A 187 -20.20 -9.51 -6.45
C VAL A 187 -21.48 -8.91 -5.85
N SER A 188 -21.43 -8.47 -4.59
CA SER A 188 -22.59 -7.87 -3.91
C SER A 188 -23.01 -6.54 -4.55
N GLU A 189 -22.07 -5.72 -5.03
CA GLU A 189 -22.37 -4.46 -5.70
C GLU A 189 -22.91 -4.69 -7.11
N ALA A 190 -22.35 -5.65 -7.85
CA ALA A 190 -22.82 -6.02 -9.18
C ALA A 190 -24.28 -6.53 -9.13
N LEU A 191 -24.63 -7.34 -8.12
CA LEU A 191 -26.01 -7.78 -7.90
C LEU A 191 -26.96 -6.62 -7.60
N LYS A 192 -26.55 -5.68 -6.75
CA LYS A 192 -27.35 -4.47 -6.48
C LYS A 192 -27.57 -3.65 -7.74
N GLU A 193 -26.56 -3.54 -8.60
CA GLU A 193 -26.67 -2.80 -9.86
C GLU A 193 -27.59 -3.50 -10.86
N LEU A 194 -27.52 -4.85 -10.95
CA LEU A 194 -28.47 -5.66 -11.74
C LEU A 194 -29.91 -5.46 -11.26
N HIS A 195 -30.15 -5.54 -9.94
CA HIS A 195 -31.49 -5.39 -9.35
C HIS A 195 -32.07 -3.99 -9.57
N LYS A 196 -31.24 -2.94 -9.50
CA LYS A 196 -31.67 -1.55 -9.82
C LYS A 196 -32.11 -1.36 -11.26
N ARG A 197 -31.70 -2.25 -12.16
CA ARG A 197 -32.05 -2.24 -13.59
C ARG A 197 -33.10 -3.31 -13.91
N ASP A 198 -33.86 -3.74 -12.91
CA ASP A 198 -34.89 -4.77 -12.98
C ASP A 198 -34.40 -6.17 -13.40
N VAL A 199 -33.10 -6.45 -13.33
CA VAL A 199 -32.53 -7.77 -13.63
C VAL A 199 -32.41 -8.58 -12.34
N GLU A 200 -33.49 -9.30 -12.00
CA GLU A 200 -33.55 -10.12 -10.78
C GLU A 200 -32.80 -11.45 -10.92
N ILE A 201 -31.53 -11.47 -10.51
CA ILE A 201 -30.72 -12.70 -10.43
C ILE A 201 -30.40 -13.01 -8.97
N LYS A 202 -30.68 -14.25 -8.54
CA LYS A 202 -30.27 -14.75 -7.22
C LYS A 202 -28.74 -14.85 -7.14
N ARG A 203 -28.17 -14.53 -5.98
CA ARG A 203 -26.71 -14.58 -5.75
C ARG A 203 -26.07 -15.89 -6.20
N ASN A 204 -26.61 -17.04 -5.79
CA ASN A 204 -26.08 -18.35 -6.14
C ASN A 204 -26.10 -18.61 -7.66
N ALA A 205 -27.12 -18.10 -8.36
CA ALA A 205 -27.20 -18.22 -9.81
C ALA A 205 -26.14 -17.35 -10.51
N PHE A 206 -25.89 -16.15 -9.97
CA PHE A 206 -24.84 -15.26 -10.47
C PHE A 206 -23.44 -15.82 -10.22
N GLU A 207 -23.16 -16.32 -9.01
CA GLU A 207 -21.88 -16.95 -8.68
C GLU A 207 -21.59 -18.17 -9.57
N ARG A 208 -22.60 -19.00 -9.87
CA ARG A 208 -22.46 -20.11 -10.84
C ARG A 208 -22.10 -19.65 -12.25
N ARG A 209 -22.50 -18.44 -12.67
CA ARG A 209 -22.10 -17.87 -13.98
C ARG A 209 -20.63 -17.46 -13.96
N LEU A 210 -20.14 -16.94 -12.83
CA LEU A 210 -18.72 -16.64 -12.61
C LEU A 210 -17.91 -17.93 -12.58
N ASP A 211 -18.34 -18.96 -11.84
CA ASP A 211 -17.66 -20.26 -11.75
C ASP A 211 -17.51 -20.94 -13.12
N ARG A 212 -18.52 -20.77 -13.98
CA ARG A 212 -18.54 -21.31 -15.34
C ARG A 212 -17.89 -20.38 -16.37
N ASN A 213 -17.18 -19.33 -15.93
CA ASN A 213 -16.52 -18.32 -16.77
C ASN A 213 -17.42 -17.69 -17.84
N ARG A 214 -18.73 -17.59 -17.58
CA ARG A 214 -19.69 -16.94 -18.50
C ARG A 214 -19.69 -15.43 -18.36
N VAL A 215 -19.28 -14.96 -17.17
CA VAL A 215 -19.11 -13.55 -16.84
C VAL A 215 -17.63 -13.38 -16.46
N PRO A 216 -16.86 -12.63 -17.26
CA PRO A 216 -15.46 -12.33 -16.96
C PRO A 216 -15.33 -11.65 -15.59
N HIS A 217 -14.36 -12.11 -14.80
CA HIS A 217 -14.09 -11.56 -13.49
C HIS A 217 -12.64 -11.79 -13.10
N VAL A 218 -12.20 -11.04 -12.09
CA VAL A 218 -10.86 -11.11 -11.51
C VAL A 218 -10.99 -11.51 -10.05
N LYS A 219 -10.18 -12.48 -9.61
CA LYS A 219 -10.01 -12.79 -8.19
C LYS A 219 -8.83 -11.98 -7.62
N ILE A 220 -9.09 -11.21 -6.57
CA ILE A 220 -8.11 -10.40 -5.83
C ILE A 220 -8.30 -10.70 -4.34
N SER A 221 -7.25 -11.18 -3.67
CA SER A 221 -7.25 -11.51 -2.23
C SER A 221 -8.46 -12.34 -1.79
N GLY A 222 -8.77 -13.40 -2.54
CA GLY A 222 -9.90 -14.30 -2.25
C GLY A 222 -11.28 -13.79 -2.68
N ARG A 223 -11.41 -12.54 -3.15
CA ARG A 223 -12.69 -11.94 -3.56
C ARG A 223 -12.78 -11.79 -5.07
N ARG A 224 -13.99 -11.92 -5.62
CA ARG A 224 -14.26 -11.71 -7.04
C ARG A 224 -14.71 -10.28 -7.31
N PHE A 225 -14.09 -9.68 -8.32
CA PHE A 225 -14.38 -8.35 -8.83
C PHE A 225 -14.73 -8.45 -10.30
N ILE A 226 -15.79 -7.76 -10.71
CA ILE A 226 -16.30 -7.77 -12.09
C ILE A 226 -16.11 -6.36 -12.65
N PRO A 227 -15.48 -6.17 -13.82
CA PRO A 227 -15.37 -4.85 -14.42
C PRO A 227 -16.74 -4.22 -14.61
N ARG A 228 -16.86 -2.91 -14.38
CA ARG A 228 -18.15 -2.21 -14.51
C ARG A 228 -18.75 -2.40 -15.90
N GLU A 229 -17.93 -2.33 -16.94
CA GLU A 229 -18.35 -2.54 -18.32
C GLU A 229 -18.93 -3.94 -18.58
N VAL A 230 -18.39 -4.97 -17.93
CA VAL A 230 -18.90 -6.34 -18.04
C VAL A 230 -20.28 -6.45 -17.38
N VAL A 231 -20.50 -5.74 -16.27
CA VAL A 231 -21.83 -5.66 -15.64
C VAL A 231 -22.82 -4.92 -16.53
N SER A 232 -22.40 -3.81 -17.16
CA SER A 232 -23.24 -3.08 -18.12
C SER A 232 -23.66 -3.95 -19.31
N GLU A 233 -22.71 -4.65 -19.94
CA GLU A 233 -23.00 -5.57 -21.04
C GLU A 233 -23.91 -6.73 -20.60
N LEU A 234 -23.74 -7.23 -19.38
CA LEU A 234 -24.62 -8.25 -18.81
C LEU A 234 -26.06 -7.75 -18.67
N ILE A 235 -26.24 -6.53 -18.16
CA ILE A 235 -27.55 -5.90 -18.00
C ILE A 235 -28.23 -5.76 -19.38
N GLU A 236 -27.52 -5.24 -20.37
CA GLU A 236 -28.06 -5.05 -21.73
C GLU A 236 -28.53 -6.37 -22.34
N LYS A 237 -27.71 -7.43 -22.24
CA LYS A 237 -28.07 -8.77 -22.76
C LYS A 237 -29.26 -9.38 -22.02
N GLU A 238 -29.36 -9.21 -20.71
CA GLU A 238 -30.50 -9.70 -19.91
C GLU A 238 -31.80 -8.97 -20.26
N LEU A 239 -31.75 -7.64 -20.40
CA LEU A 239 -32.91 -6.85 -20.79
C LEU A 239 -33.38 -7.18 -22.22
N ALA A 240 -32.45 -7.38 -23.15
CA ALA A 240 -32.77 -7.78 -24.53
C ALA A 240 -33.43 -9.18 -24.59
N LEU A 241 -32.98 -10.12 -23.76
CA LEU A 241 -33.62 -11.44 -23.68
C LEU A 241 -35.03 -11.37 -23.12
N ARG A 242 -35.28 -10.51 -22.13
CA ARG A 242 -36.64 -10.28 -21.62
C ARG A 242 -37.56 -9.74 -22.71
N LYS A 243 -37.11 -8.72 -23.47
CA LYS A 243 -37.91 -8.14 -24.57
C LYS A 243 -38.26 -9.16 -25.66
N ASN A 244 -37.36 -10.10 -25.94
CA ASN A 244 -37.57 -11.14 -26.95
C ASN A 244 -38.32 -12.39 -26.43
N SER A 245 -38.66 -12.44 -25.14
CA SER A 245 -39.39 -13.55 -24.51
C SER A 245 -40.88 -13.22 -24.25
N TYR A 246 -41.29 -12.01 -24.60
CA TYR A 246 -42.69 -11.59 -24.78
C TYR A 246 -42.96 -11.51 -26.28
#